data_AF-A0A399UEA6-F1
#
_entry.id   AF-A0A399UEA6-F1
#
_cell.length_a   1.000
_cell.length_b   1.000
_cell.length_c   1.000
_cell.angle_alpha   90.00
_cell.angle_beta   90.00
_cell.angle_gamma   90.00
#
_symmetry.space_group_name_H-M   'P 1'
#
loop_
_entity.id
_entity.type
_entity.pdbx_description
1 polymer ?
#
loop_
_entity_poly.entity_id
_entity_poly.type
_entity_poly.pdbx_seq_one_letter_code
_entity_poly.pdbx_strand_id
1 'polypeptide(L)'
;MHRRQLIRTSLGLAAAGALPAGLGACASRPPADPNYPIASDNNAQAYTFDELVAAGSRELGIAAEAVGGAIERIFAEQGDRPTAYIAGEEGAGAVVAGLRYGRGALHMKDLSASQEVYWQGASIGWDWGGNASRVFTLVYGLYHPDMLYRRYPGVEGSAYLVAGLGVNYQRADGIVLAPIRTGVGVRLGANVGTMSYSRQRNILPF
;
A
#
# COMPACT_ATOMS: atom_id res chain seq x y z
N MET A 1 32.89 -48.37 -50.16
CA MET A 1 34.35 -48.43 -50.37
C MET A 1 34.99 -47.20 -49.71
N HIS A 2 36.07 -47.42 -48.93
CA HIS A 2 37.11 -46.49 -48.40
C HIS A 2 36.73 -45.08 -47.88
N ARG A 3 36.85 -44.75 -46.59
CA ARG A 3 38.03 -44.64 -45.66
C ARG A 3 39.04 -43.54 -46.07
N ARG A 4 39.11 -42.47 -45.25
CA ARG A 4 40.26 -41.58 -44.93
C ARG A 4 39.74 -40.43 -44.03
N GLN A 5 39.71 -40.58 -42.70
CA GLN A 5 40.72 -40.07 -41.75
C GLN A 5 41.47 -38.81 -42.20
N LEU A 6 41.31 -37.72 -41.44
CA LEU A 6 42.42 -36.83 -41.07
C LEU A 6 42.11 -36.18 -39.72
N ILE A 7 42.86 -36.62 -38.72
CA ILE A 7 43.02 -36.02 -37.39
C ILE A 7 43.83 -34.74 -37.57
N ARG A 8 43.36 -33.63 -37.02
CA ARG A 8 44.20 -32.45 -36.75
C ARG A 8 44.01 -32.03 -35.30
N THR A 9 44.94 -32.50 -34.49
CA THR A 9 45.27 -32.03 -33.16
C THR A 9 46.01 -30.69 -33.29
N SER A 10 45.52 -29.64 -32.63
CA SER A 10 46.35 -28.46 -32.33
C SER A 10 46.06 -27.97 -30.92
N LEU A 11 47.06 -28.20 -30.09
CA LEU A 11 47.34 -27.69 -28.76
C LEU A 11 47.37 -26.14 -28.77
N GLY A 12 46.75 -25.49 -27.78
CA GLY A 12 46.77 -24.03 -27.70
C GLY A 12 46.23 -23.46 -26.39
N LEU A 13 47.14 -23.38 -25.42
CA LEU A 13 47.25 -22.44 -24.28
C LEU A 13 46.03 -22.08 -23.40
N ALA A 14 46.27 -22.29 -22.10
CA ALA A 14 45.54 -21.75 -20.97
C ALA A 14 45.49 -20.21 -20.96
N ALA A 15 44.32 -19.67 -20.64
CA ALA A 15 44.16 -18.36 -20.04
C ALA A 15 43.25 -18.47 -18.81
N ALA A 16 43.78 -18.03 -17.69
CA ALA A 16 43.16 -17.99 -16.37
C ALA A 16 42.13 -16.85 -16.26
N GLY A 17 41.19 -17.00 -15.32
CA GLY A 17 40.26 -15.95 -14.87
C GLY A 17 38.88 -16.07 -15.56
N ALA A 18 37.74 -16.04 -14.90
CA ALA A 18 37.39 -15.66 -13.55
C ALA A 18 36.14 -16.44 -13.11
N LEU A 19 36.11 -16.86 -11.85
CA LEU A 19 34.90 -17.32 -11.17
C LEU A 19 33.99 -16.11 -10.93
N PRO A 20 32.70 -16.10 -11.32
CA PRO A 20 31.74 -15.27 -10.62
C PRO A 20 31.38 -16.01 -9.32
N ALA A 21 32.16 -15.70 -8.28
CA ALA A 21 31.72 -15.92 -6.91
C ALA A 21 30.48 -15.06 -6.64
N GLY A 22 29.45 -15.71 -6.10
CA GLY A 22 28.34 -15.16 -5.32
C GLY A 22 27.96 -13.69 -5.48
N LEU A 23 26.78 -13.47 -6.05
CA LEU A 23 25.81 -12.58 -5.43
C LEU A 23 24.50 -13.35 -5.32
N GLY A 24 24.47 -14.29 -4.38
CA GLY A 24 23.21 -14.62 -3.72
C GLY A 24 22.75 -13.33 -3.07
N ALA A 25 21.87 -12.60 -3.76
CA ALA A 25 21.17 -11.49 -3.15
C ALA A 25 20.39 -12.08 -1.98
N CYS A 26 20.92 -11.88 -0.78
CA CYS A 26 20.18 -12.02 0.45
C CYS A 26 18.97 -11.12 0.31
N ALA A 27 17.84 -11.68 -0.11
CA ALA A 27 16.54 -11.09 0.15
C ALA A 27 16.45 -11.03 1.67
N SER A 28 16.79 -9.87 2.24
CA SER A 28 16.55 -9.55 3.62
C SER A 28 15.03 -9.64 3.80
N ARG A 29 14.58 -10.79 4.28
CA ARG A 29 13.24 -10.95 4.82
C ARG A 29 13.07 -9.80 5.82
N PRO A 30 12.03 -8.96 5.70
CA PRO A 30 11.75 -7.95 6.71
C PRO A 30 11.80 -8.61 8.10
N PRO A 31 12.29 -7.91 9.13
CA PRO A 31 12.11 -8.38 10.49
C PRO A 31 10.62 -8.70 10.66
N ALA A 32 10.30 -9.95 11.01
CA ALA A 32 8.97 -10.25 11.49
C ALA A 32 8.82 -9.46 12.79
N ASP A 33 7.97 -8.43 12.76
CA ASP A 33 7.61 -7.65 13.94
C ASP A 33 7.19 -8.60 15.07
N PRO A 34 7.65 -8.42 16.32
CA PRO A 34 7.52 -9.41 17.35
C PRO A 34 6.05 -9.47 17.80
N ASN A 35 5.47 -10.66 17.70
CA ASN A 35 4.32 -11.11 18.49
C ASN A 35 3.03 -10.27 18.36
N TYR A 36 2.30 -10.42 17.24
CA TYR A 36 0.89 -10.03 17.17
C TYR A 36 -0.03 -11.25 17.26
N PRO A 37 -0.53 -11.56 18.45
CA PRO A 37 -1.92 -11.94 18.59
C PRO A 37 -2.59 -10.89 19.46
N ILE A 38 -3.01 -9.77 18.85
CA ILE A 38 -4.04 -8.96 19.49
C ILE A 38 -5.32 -9.77 19.38
N ALA A 39 -5.86 -10.19 20.53
CA ALA A 39 -7.16 -10.83 20.59
C ALA A 39 -8.17 -9.92 19.88
N SER A 40 -8.73 -10.40 18.77
CA SER A 40 -9.76 -9.68 18.04
C SER A 40 -11.07 -9.91 18.77
N ASP A 41 -11.35 -9.09 19.79
CA ASP A 41 -12.72 -8.99 20.29
C ASP A 41 -13.56 -8.42 19.14
N ASN A 42 -14.35 -9.28 18.49
CA ASN A 42 -15.04 -9.00 17.22
C ASN A 42 -16.18 -7.97 17.34
N ASN A 43 -16.10 -7.01 18.27
CA ASN A 43 -17.18 -6.12 18.67
C ASN A 43 -16.89 -4.64 18.36
N ALA A 44 -16.19 -4.37 17.25
CA ALA A 44 -16.04 -3.00 16.76
C ALA A 44 -17.32 -2.53 16.07
N GLN A 45 -17.77 -1.33 16.42
CA GLN A 45 -18.92 -0.71 15.78
C GLN A 45 -18.55 -0.24 14.36
N ALA A 46 -19.45 -0.47 13.42
CA ALA A 46 -19.26 -0.03 12.04
C ALA A 46 -19.78 1.40 11.81
N TYR A 47 -19.13 2.10 10.90
CA TYR A 47 -19.64 3.35 10.34
C TYR A 47 -20.68 3.08 9.27
N THR A 48 -21.73 3.90 9.24
CA THR A 48 -22.75 3.84 8.20
C THR A 48 -22.25 4.53 6.92
N PHE A 49 -22.93 4.25 5.80
CA PHE A 49 -22.64 4.91 4.52
C PHE A 49 -22.69 6.44 4.65
N ASP A 50 -23.77 6.98 5.21
CA ASP A 50 -23.97 8.44 5.32
C ASP A 50 -22.91 9.11 6.20
N GLU A 51 -22.50 8.46 7.30
CA GLU A 51 -21.43 8.95 8.17
C GLU A 51 -20.11 9.09 7.40
N LEU A 52 -19.77 8.10 6.57
CA LEU A 52 -18.53 8.10 5.81
C LEU A 52 -18.58 9.06 4.62
N VAL A 53 -19.74 9.23 3.98
CA VAL A 53 -19.91 10.22 2.91
C VAL A 53 -19.79 11.64 3.47
N ALA A 54 -20.43 11.91 4.61
CA ALA A 54 -20.32 13.19 5.29
C ALA A 54 -18.90 13.46 5.78
N ALA A 55 -18.21 12.45 6.32
CA ALA A 55 -16.81 12.57 6.72
C ALA A 55 -15.90 12.76 5.51
N GLY A 56 -15.95 11.86 4.55
CA GLY A 56 -15.08 11.87 3.37
C GLY A 56 -15.23 13.14 2.54
N SER A 57 -16.44 13.65 2.33
CA SER A 57 -16.64 14.92 1.60
C SER A 57 -15.98 16.12 2.29
N ARG A 58 -16.09 16.20 3.62
CA ARG A 58 -15.46 17.26 4.42
C ARG A 58 -13.94 17.16 4.37
N GLU A 59 -13.40 15.97 4.60
CA GLU A 59 -11.96 15.76 4.65
C GLU A 59 -11.33 15.96 3.27
N LEU A 60 -11.91 15.38 2.23
CA LEU A 60 -11.41 15.50 0.86
C LEU A 60 -11.70 16.88 0.23
N GLY A 61 -12.67 17.63 0.75
CA GLY A 61 -13.07 18.93 0.23
C GLY A 61 -13.76 18.87 -1.14
N ILE A 62 -14.50 17.79 -1.41
CA ILE A 62 -15.14 17.52 -2.70
C ILE A 62 -16.64 17.21 -2.51
N ALA A 63 -17.38 17.16 -3.62
CA ALA A 63 -18.81 16.87 -3.61
C ALA A 63 -19.11 15.50 -2.96
N ALA A 64 -20.12 15.48 -2.08
CA ALA A 64 -20.58 14.27 -1.40
C ALA A 64 -21.04 13.18 -2.38
N GLU A 65 -21.60 13.53 -3.53
CA GLU A 65 -21.98 12.59 -4.58
C GLU A 65 -20.77 11.82 -5.14
N ALA A 66 -19.66 12.51 -5.39
CA ALA A 66 -18.43 11.87 -5.87
C ALA A 66 -17.85 10.90 -4.82
N VAL A 67 -17.84 11.30 -3.55
CA VAL A 67 -17.42 10.44 -2.43
C VAL A 67 -18.37 9.26 -2.25
N GLY A 68 -19.68 9.51 -2.34
CA GLY A 68 -20.73 8.50 -2.26
C GLY A 68 -20.54 7.39 -3.27
N GLY A 69 -20.30 7.73 -4.54
CA GLY A 69 -20.04 6.72 -5.57
C GLY A 69 -18.80 5.86 -5.28
N ALA A 70 -17.72 6.45 -4.76
CA ALA A 70 -16.52 5.71 -4.38
C ALA A 70 -16.78 4.77 -3.19
N ILE A 71 -17.48 5.25 -2.16
CA ILE A 71 -17.81 4.46 -0.96
C ILE A 71 -18.81 3.36 -1.30
N GLU A 72 -19.81 3.63 -2.13
CA GLU A 72 -20.82 2.65 -2.56
C GLU A 72 -20.14 1.49 -3.27
N ARG A 73 -19.17 1.79 -4.14
CA ARG A 73 -18.36 0.78 -4.79
C ARG A 73 -17.55 -0.04 -3.79
N ILE A 74 -16.92 0.61 -2.81
CA ILE A 74 -16.15 -0.09 -1.77
C ILE A 74 -17.07 -1.01 -0.94
N PHE A 75 -18.27 -0.55 -0.61
CA PHE A 75 -19.27 -1.32 0.14
C PHE A 75 -19.74 -2.54 -0.65
N ALA A 76 -19.93 -2.39 -1.96
CA ALA A 76 -20.27 -3.52 -2.83
C ALA A 76 -19.15 -4.59 -2.88
N GLU A 77 -17.89 -4.19 -2.73
CA GLU A 77 -16.73 -5.10 -2.84
C GLU A 77 -16.26 -5.69 -1.49
N GLN A 78 -16.34 -4.94 -0.40
CA GLN A 78 -15.85 -5.37 0.94
C GLN A 78 -16.96 -5.57 1.98
N GLY A 79 -18.20 -5.17 1.67
CA GLY A 79 -19.32 -5.13 2.61
C GLY A 79 -19.52 -3.74 3.23
N ASP A 80 -20.65 -3.58 3.91
CA ASP A 80 -21.15 -2.31 4.45
C ASP A 80 -20.73 -2.02 5.90
N ARG A 81 -19.66 -2.68 6.37
CA ARG A 81 -19.23 -2.65 7.78
C ARG A 81 -17.78 -2.19 8.02
N PRO A 82 -17.36 -1.02 7.54
CA PRO A 82 -16.06 -0.45 7.92
C PRO A 82 -16.06 -0.09 9.41
N THR A 83 -15.05 -0.53 10.15
CA THR A 83 -14.95 -0.33 11.61
C THR A 83 -14.23 0.97 11.97
N ALA A 84 -13.47 1.53 11.03
CA ALA A 84 -12.70 2.74 11.23
C ALA A 84 -12.50 3.51 9.92
N TYR A 85 -12.07 4.78 10.02
CA TYR A 85 -11.57 5.53 8.89
C TYR A 85 -10.33 6.36 9.26
N ILE A 86 -9.51 6.68 8.27
CA ILE A 86 -8.35 7.56 8.43
C ILE A 86 -8.53 8.76 7.51
N ALA A 87 -8.41 9.96 8.08
CA ALA A 87 -8.44 11.21 7.34
C ALA A 87 -7.07 11.88 7.39
N GLY A 88 -6.52 12.29 6.25
CA GLY A 88 -5.24 12.97 6.25
C GLY A 88 -4.75 13.40 4.88
N GLU A 89 -3.45 13.65 4.82
CA GLU A 89 -2.76 14.16 3.64
C GLU A 89 -1.57 13.28 3.30
N GLU A 90 -1.31 13.14 2.01
CA GLU A 90 -0.27 12.29 1.47
C GLU A 90 0.54 13.06 0.42
N GLY A 91 1.84 13.13 0.66
CA GLY A 91 2.84 13.57 -0.29
C GLY A 91 3.50 12.39 -0.99
N ALA A 92 3.60 12.43 -2.31
CA ALA A 92 4.33 11.43 -3.09
C ALA A 92 5.29 12.12 -4.05
N GLY A 93 6.51 11.62 -4.15
CA GLY A 93 7.49 12.05 -5.14
C GLY A 93 8.04 10.84 -5.88
N ALA A 94 8.08 10.89 -7.21
CA ALA A 94 8.68 9.83 -8.03
C ALA A 94 9.52 10.39 -9.18
N VAL A 95 10.49 9.58 -9.62
CA VAL A 95 11.29 9.77 -10.85
C VAL A 95 11.42 8.43 -11.60
N VAL A 96 11.76 7.34 -10.90
CA VAL A 96 11.78 5.93 -11.40
C VAL A 96 11.29 4.98 -10.31
N ALA A 97 11.77 5.20 -9.08
CA ALA A 97 11.15 4.75 -7.86
C ALA A 97 10.58 5.98 -7.13
N GLY A 98 9.44 5.83 -6.48
CA GLY A 98 8.78 6.88 -5.75
C GLY A 98 8.63 6.53 -4.29
N LEU A 99 8.75 7.52 -3.43
CA LEU A 99 8.36 7.41 -2.03
C LEU A 99 7.08 8.17 -1.80
N ARG A 100 6.26 7.61 -0.94
CA ARG A 100 5.01 8.16 -0.48
C ARG A 100 5.08 8.29 1.02
N TYR A 101 4.70 9.45 1.52
CA TYR A 101 4.62 9.75 2.94
C TYR A 101 3.30 10.45 3.20
N GLY A 102 2.59 10.02 4.22
CA GLY A 102 1.39 10.71 4.65
C GLY A 102 1.21 10.68 6.15
N ARG A 103 0.29 11.52 6.58
CA ARG A 103 -0.04 11.74 7.99
C ARG A 103 -1.52 12.04 8.09
N GLY A 104 -2.15 11.52 9.12
CA GLY A 104 -3.58 11.69 9.35
C GLY A 104 -3.98 11.27 10.74
N ALA A 105 -5.29 11.20 10.93
CA ALA A 105 -5.93 10.78 12.16
C ALA A 105 -6.80 9.55 11.91
N LEU A 106 -6.60 8.52 12.72
CA LEU A 106 -7.46 7.34 12.81
C LEU A 106 -8.66 7.67 13.69
N HIS A 107 -9.85 7.42 13.14
CA HIS A 107 -11.13 7.54 13.80
C HIS A 107 -11.77 6.16 13.91
N MET A 108 -12.15 5.81 15.13
CA MET A 108 -12.92 4.61 15.46
C MET A 108 -14.07 5.03 16.36
N LYS A 109 -15.20 4.32 16.33
CA LYS A 109 -16.38 4.67 17.14
C LYS A 109 -16.20 4.44 18.64
N ASP A 110 -15.36 3.48 18.99
CA ASP A 110 -15.02 3.11 20.36
C ASP A 110 -13.93 4.01 20.98
N LEU A 111 -13.19 4.75 20.15
CA LEU A 111 -12.19 5.71 20.61
C LEU A 111 -12.79 7.08 20.89
N SER A 112 -12.61 7.56 22.12
CA SER A 112 -12.99 8.91 22.53
C SER A 112 -12.15 10.02 21.85
N ALA A 113 -10.94 9.69 21.40
CA ALA A 113 -10.04 10.63 20.75
C ALA A 113 -9.40 9.98 19.52
N SER A 114 -9.27 10.74 18.43
CA SER A 114 -8.57 10.24 17.25
C SER A 114 -7.09 10.06 17.53
N GLN A 115 -6.48 9.04 16.90
CA GLN A 115 -5.05 8.76 17.05
C GLN A 115 -4.29 9.24 15.83
N GLU A 116 -3.15 9.89 16.04
CA GLU A 116 -2.29 10.26 14.92
C GLU A 116 -1.68 9.00 14.29
N VAL A 117 -1.69 8.97 12.97
CA VAL A 117 -1.17 7.88 12.17
C VAL A 117 -0.31 8.45 11.05
N TYR A 118 0.84 7.84 10.86
CA TYR A 118 1.75 8.11 9.78
C TYR A 118 1.80 6.90 8.87
N TRP A 119 1.98 7.12 7.58
CA TRP A 119 2.22 6.04 6.65
C TRP A 119 3.31 6.40 5.66
N GLN A 120 4.04 5.39 5.25
CA GLN A 120 5.14 5.52 4.31
C GLN A 120 5.20 4.28 3.42
N GLY A 121 5.41 4.49 2.12
CA GLY A 121 5.40 3.40 1.16
C GLY A 121 6.34 3.66 0.00
N ALA A 122 6.99 2.58 -0.44
CA ALA A 122 7.66 2.58 -1.73
C ALA A 122 6.59 2.36 -2.83
N SER A 123 6.67 3.18 -3.87
CA SER A 123 5.87 3.02 -5.08
C SER A 123 6.83 2.85 -6.26
N ILE A 124 6.53 1.90 -7.14
CA ILE A 124 7.18 1.80 -8.44
C ILE A 124 6.20 2.41 -9.43
N GLY A 125 6.63 3.47 -10.11
CA GLY A 125 5.78 4.19 -11.05
C GLY A 125 6.62 5.08 -11.95
N TRP A 126 6.25 5.12 -13.22
CA TRP A 126 6.84 6.01 -14.21
C TRP A 126 6.17 7.37 -14.13
N ASP A 127 6.37 8.08 -13.02
CA ASP A 127 5.86 9.43 -12.84
C ASP A 127 7.01 10.34 -12.43
N TRP A 128 7.13 11.47 -13.09
CA TRP A 128 8.07 12.54 -12.76
C TRP A 128 7.29 13.62 -12.02
N GLY A 129 7.55 13.81 -10.73
CA GLY A 129 6.99 14.93 -9.99
C GLY A 129 6.58 14.62 -8.55
N GLY A 130 6.42 15.69 -7.78
CA GLY A 130 5.87 15.69 -6.43
C GLY A 130 4.39 16.06 -6.43
N ASN A 131 3.56 15.31 -5.72
CA ASN A 131 2.15 15.58 -5.52
C ASN A 131 1.85 15.59 -4.02
N ALA A 132 1.01 16.51 -3.56
CA ALA A 132 0.41 16.49 -2.23
C ALA A 132 -1.12 16.44 -2.41
N SER A 133 -1.76 15.43 -1.82
CA SER A 133 -3.18 15.17 -2.00
C SER A 133 -3.83 14.79 -0.68
N ARG A 134 -5.13 15.06 -0.56
CA ARG A 134 -5.92 14.57 0.58
C ARG A 134 -6.30 13.12 0.33
N VAL A 135 -6.31 12.33 1.41
CA VAL A 135 -6.66 10.92 1.38
C VAL A 135 -7.65 10.59 2.49
N PHE A 136 -8.66 9.82 2.13
CA PHE A 136 -9.66 9.29 3.06
C PHE A 136 -9.68 7.78 2.95
N THR A 137 -9.30 7.07 4.01
CA THR A 137 -9.14 5.62 4.00
C THR A 137 -10.22 4.96 4.82
N LEU A 138 -10.98 4.06 4.20
CA LEU A 138 -11.90 3.18 4.93
C LEU A 138 -11.12 1.98 5.45
N VAL A 139 -11.41 1.58 6.69
CA VAL A 139 -10.72 0.50 7.37
C VAL A 139 -11.73 -0.54 7.84
N TYR A 140 -11.50 -1.80 7.46
CA TYR A 140 -12.33 -2.94 7.82
C TYR A 140 -11.56 -3.91 8.70
N GLY A 141 -12.25 -4.56 9.64
CA GLY A 141 -11.66 -5.59 10.50
C GLY A 141 -10.66 -5.05 11.53
N LEU A 142 -10.67 -3.73 11.78
CA LEU A 142 -9.85 -3.12 12.82
C LEU A 142 -10.64 -3.06 14.12
N TYR A 143 -10.22 -3.86 15.11
CA TYR A 143 -10.86 -3.95 16.43
C TYR A 143 -10.12 -3.18 17.51
N HIS A 144 -8.81 -2.99 17.33
CA HIS A 144 -7.98 -2.17 18.20
C HIS A 144 -7.09 -1.28 17.34
N PRO A 145 -6.85 -0.02 17.74
CA PRO A 145 -6.04 0.91 16.95
C PRO A 145 -4.62 0.38 16.74
N ASP A 146 -4.10 -0.36 17.71
CA ASP A 146 -2.76 -0.96 17.70
C ASP A 146 -2.59 -1.93 16.53
N MET A 147 -3.68 -2.59 16.11
CA MET A 147 -3.67 -3.50 14.97
C MET A 147 -3.39 -2.78 13.64
N LEU A 148 -3.48 -1.45 13.57
CA LEU A 148 -3.18 -0.71 12.35
C LEU A 148 -1.69 -0.58 12.09
N TYR A 149 -0.83 -0.61 13.12
CA TYR A 149 0.56 -0.20 12.97
C TYR A 149 1.42 -1.36 12.47
N ARG A 150 1.44 -1.56 11.15
CA ARG A 150 2.17 -2.61 10.46
C ARG A 150 2.32 -2.32 8.98
N ARG A 151 2.86 -3.29 8.25
CA ARG A 151 3.00 -3.25 6.79
C ARG A 151 1.79 -3.88 6.10
N TYR A 152 1.19 -3.13 5.17
CA TYR A 152 0.09 -3.55 4.32
C TYR A 152 0.57 -3.65 2.87
N PRO A 153 0.68 -4.85 2.31
CA PRO A 153 0.90 -5.01 0.87
C PRO A 153 -0.33 -4.53 0.10
N GLY A 154 -0.09 -3.84 -1.02
CA GLY A 154 -1.14 -3.50 -1.99
C GLY A 154 -1.74 -4.76 -2.61
N VAL A 155 -3.06 -4.73 -2.84
CA VAL A 155 -3.78 -5.78 -3.56
C VAL A 155 -3.66 -5.51 -5.06
N GLU A 156 -3.10 -6.47 -5.79
CA GLU A 156 -2.94 -6.37 -7.24
C GLU A 156 -4.30 -6.26 -7.96
N GLY A 157 -4.37 -5.47 -9.03
CA GLY A 157 -5.59 -5.30 -9.83
C GLY A 157 -6.73 -4.55 -9.14
N SER A 158 -6.51 -4.04 -7.93
CA SER A 158 -7.55 -3.43 -7.09
C SER A 158 -7.68 -1.91 -7.28
N ALA A 159 -6.89 -1.34 -8.21
CA ALA A 159 -6.88 0.09 -8.47
C ALA A 159 -7.97 0.46 -9.49
N TYR A 160 -8.83 1.42 -9.14
CA TYR A 160 -9.86 1.94 -10.03
C TYR A 160 -10.19 3.41 -9.76
N LEU A 161 -10.91 4.03 -10.71
CA LEU A 161 -11.36 5.42 -10.67
C LEU A 161 -12.88 5.49 -10.55
N VAL A 162 -13.38 6.32 -9.62
CA VAL A 162 -14.81 6.67 -9.52
C VAL A 162 -14.93 8.17 -9.36
N ALA A 163 -15.64 8.83 -10.28
CA ALA A 163 -15.86 10.28 -10.24
C ALA A 163 -14.57 11.13 -10.04
N GLY A 164 -13.44 10.68 -10.61
CA GLY A 164 -12.14 11.33 -10.45
C GLY A 164 -11.38 10.98 -9.15
N LEU A 165 -11.89 10.04 -8.36
CA LEU A 165 -11.25 9.52 -7.14
C LEU A 165 -10.60 8.17 -7.40
N GLY A 166 -9.35 8.05 -7.00
CA GLY A 166 -8.59 6.80 -7.10
C GLY A 166 -8.72 5.98 -5.83
N VAL A 167 -9.06 4.70 -5.98
CA VAL A 167 -9.09 3.71 -4.88
C VAL A 167 -8.08 2.62 -5.16
N ASN A 168 -7.37 2.14 -4.14
CA ASN A 168 -6.47 0.97 -4.25
C ASN A 168 -6.40 0.24 -2.91
N TYR A 169 -6.77 -1.04 -2.88
CA TYR A 169 -6.85 -1.78 -1.64
C TYR A 169 -5.49 -2.25 -1.12
N GLN A 170 -5.39 -2.36 0.20
CA GLN A 170 -4.25 -2.95 0.91
C GLN A 170 -4.78 -3.88 2.00
N ARG A 171 -4.11 -5.00 2.25
CA ARG A 171 -4.63 -6.01 3.20
C ARG A 171 -3.52 -6.69 3.98
N ALA A 172 -3.71 -6.80 5.29
CA ALA A 172 -2.84 -7.58 6.17
C ALA A 172 -3.66 -8.14 7.34
N ASP A 173 -3.46 -9.41 7.70
CA ASP A 173 -4.04 -10.10 8.87
C ASP A 173 -5.55 -9.86 9.07
N GLY A 174 -6.34 -9.96 8.00
CA GLY A 174 -7.80 -9.76 8.06
C GLY A 174 -8.26 -8.29 8.08
N ILE A 175 -7.34 -7.33 8.13
CA ILE A 175 -7.63 -5.89 8.04
C ILE A 175 -7.53 -5.45 6.58
N VAL A 176 -8.55 -4.72 6.11
CA VAL A 176 -8.57 -4.14 4.76
C VAL A 176 -8.55 -2.63 4.85
N LEU A 177 -7.63 -2.01 4.12
CA LEU A 177 -7.54 -0.57 3.94
C LEU A 177 -7.95 -0.22 2.51
N ALA A 178 -8.85 0.75 2.38
CA ALA A 178 -9.33 1.27 1.09
C ALA A 178 -9.10 2.79 1.05
N PRO A 179 -7.88 3.25 0.71
CA PRO A 179 -7.57 4.67 0.61
C PRO A 179 -8.15 5.25 -0.67
N ILE A 180 -8.98 6.28 -0.50
CA ILE A 180 -9.60 7.10 -1.55
C ILE A 180 -8.78 8.37 -1.68
N ARG A 181 -8.23 8.63 -2.87
CA ARG A 181 -7.34 9.76 -3.15
C ARG A 181 -7.96 10.71 -4.17
N THR A 182 -7.74 12.01 -3.97
CA THR A 182 -8.15 13.06 -4.90
C THR A 182 -7.04 13.45 -5.87
N GLY A 183 -7.41 13.89 -7.08
CA GLY A 183 -6.53 14.64 -7.99
C GLY A 183 -6.08 13.90 -9.26
N VAL A 184 -5.40 14.64 -10.14
CA VAL A 184 -4.90 14.22 -11.48
C VAL A 184 -3.69 13.28 -11.45
N GLY A 185 -3.33 12.75 -10.29
CA GLY A 185 -2.23 11.81 -10.08
C GLY A 185 -2.70 10.41 -9.67
N VAL A 186 -3.92 10.01 -10.05
CA VAL A 186 -4.37 8.63 -9.78
C VAL A 186 -3.52 7.67 -10.60
N ARG A 187 -2.52 7.12 -9.91
CA ARG A 187 -1.68 6.04 -10.40
C ARG A 187 -2.51 4.76 -10.39
N LEU A 188 -3.23 4.54 -11.50
CA LEU A 188 -3.90 3.26 -11.78
C LEU A 188 -2.90 2.14 -12.08
N GLY A 189 -1.61 2.46 -12.21
CA GLY A 189 -0.54 1.49 -12.28
C GLY A 189 -0.43 0.73 -10.97
N ALA A 190 -0.29 -0.59 -11.06
CA ALA A 190 -0.01 -1.49 -9.97
C ALA A 190 1.04 -0.86 -9.02
N ASN A 191 0.58 -0.24 -7.93
CA ASN A 191 1.44 0.14 -6.84
C ASN A 191 1.78 -1.18 -6.16
N VAL A 192 2.70 -1.93 -6.75
CA VAL A 192 3.30 -3.14 -6.19
C VAL A 192 4.22 -2.67 -5.08
N GLY A 193 3.61 -2.21 -4.01
CA GLY A 193 4.25 -1.51 -2.92
C GLY A 193 3.64 -1.93 -1.61
N THR A 194 4.48 -1.95 -0.59
CA THR A 194 4.03 -2.07 0.79
C THR A 194 3.85 -0.67 1.37
N MET A 195 2.77 -0.47 2.12
CA MET A 195 2.58 0.70 2.95
C MET A 195 2.84 0.33 4.40
N SER A 196 3.75 1.01 5.08
CA SER A 196 3.96 0.83 6.52
C SER A 196 3.22 1.93 7.26
N TYR A 197 2.37 1.55 8.21
CA TYR A 197 1.66 2.45 9.11
C TYR A 197 2.33 2.46 10.48
N SER A 198 2.49 3.64 11.08
CA SER A 198 3.17 3.83 12.37
C SER A 198 2.52 4.90 13.23
N ARG A 199 2.67 4.78 14.57
CA ARG A 199 2.23 5.81 15.53
C ARG A 199 3.07 7.08 15.47
N GLN A 200 4.36 6.90 15.24
CA GLN A 200 5.34 7.98 15.20
C GLN A 200 5.76 8.23 13.76
N ARG A 201 6.13 9.48 13.47
CA ARG A 201 6.70 9.85 12.19
C ARG A 201 8.05 9.16 12.02
N ASN A 202 8.09 8.15 11.16
CA ASN A 202 9.35 7.59 10.69
C ASN A 202 9.78 8.28 9.40
N ILE A 203 11.08 8.57 9.29
CA ILE A 203 11.68 9.19 8.10
C ILE A 203 12.13 8.11 7.12
N LEU A 204 12.26 6.85 7.58
CA LEU A 204 12.80 5.72 6.82
C LEU A 204 11.77 4.58 6.73
N PRO A 205 11.52 4.00 5.53
CA PRO A 205 10.41 3.07 5.24
C PRO A 205 10.60 1.61 5.71
N PHE A 206 11.46 1.34 6.70
CA PHE A 206 11.80 -0.02 7.13
C PHE A 206 11.69 -0.23 8.63
#